data_AF-A0A811S7L3-F1
#
_entry.id   AF-A0A811S7L3-F1
#
_cell.length_a   1.000
_cell.length_b   1.000
_cell.length_c   1.000
_cell.angle_alpha   90.00
_cell.angle_beta   90.00
_cell.angle_gamma   90.00
#
_symmetry.space_group_name_H-M   'P 1'
#
loop_
_entity.id
_entity.type
_entity.pdbx_description
1 polymer ?
#
loop_
_entity_poly.entity_id
_entity_poly.type
_entity_poly.pdbx_seq_one_letter_code
_entity_poly.pdbx_strand_id
1 'polypeptide(L)'
;MMKAGRDGAEAAVAVLWAVCHRYWDRRAADAAAVAEGGITMLLLLMHSGCSAAARQMALALLKIYRVNAKSCLAGYDSKTTHIMPF
;
A
#
# COMPACT_ATOMS: atom_id res chain seq x y z
N MET A 1 1.91 19.56 5.67
CA MET A 1 0.99 18.39 5.74
C MET A 1 -0.43 18.88 5.54
N MET A 2 -1.06 18.55 4.42
CA MET A 2 -2.50 18.81 4.25
C MET A 2 -3.26 17.90 5.21
N LYS A 3 -4.01 18.49 6.14
CA LYS A 3 -4.93 17.76 7.01
C LYS A 3 -6.15 17.41 6.17
N ALA A 4 -6.05 16.36 5.37
CA ALA A 4 -7.21 15.79 4.71
C ALA A 4 -8.22 15.41 5.80
N GLY A 5 -9.40 16.02 5.76
CA GLY A 5 -10.52 15.59 6.61
C GLY A 5 -10.83 14.12 6.36
N ARG A 6 -11.57 13.49 7.28
CA ARG A 6 -11.95 12.07 7.21
C ARG A 6 -12.54 11.73 5.83
N ASP A 7 -13.42 12.59 5.31
CA ASP A 7 -14.06 12.43 4.01
C ASP A 7 -13.07 12.46 2.83
N GLY A 8 -12.03 13.28 2.92
CA GLY A 8 -10.98 13.35 1.89
C GLY A 8 -10.13 12.07 1.86
N ALA A 9 -9.87 11.48 3.02
CA ALA A 9 -9.12 10.23 3.10
C ALA A 9 -9.96 9.04 2.60
N GLU A 10 -11.27 9.00 2.90
CA GLU A 10 -12.18 7.98 2.36
C GLU A 10 -12.31 8.08 0.83
N ALA A 11 -12.43 9.30 0.29
CA ALA A 11 -12.47 9.52 -1.16
C ALA A 11 -11.17 9.08 -1.84
N ALA A 12 -10.01 9.38 -1.26
CA ALA A 12 -8.72 8.95 -1.79
C ALA A 12 -8.60 7.42 -1.83
N VAL A 13 -9.03 6.72 -0.77
CA VAL A 13 -9.07 5.25 -0.72
C VAL A 13 -10.02 4.68 -1.75
N ALA A 14 -11.18 5.31 -1.98
CA ALA A 14 -12.13 4.88 -3.00
C ALA A 14 -11.54 4.98 -4.42
N VAL A 15 -10.85 6.08 -4.74
CA VAL A 15 -10.16 6.25 -6.03
C VAL A 15 -9.06 5.21 -6.18
N LEU A 16 -8.21 5.03 -5.17
CA LEU A 16 -7.12 4.06 -5.21
C LEU A 16 -7.64 2.63 -5.37
N TRP A 17 -8.72 2.29 -4.66
CA TRP A 17 -9.39 1.00 -4.79
C TRP A 17 -9.99 0.81 -6.19
N ALA A 18 -10.65 1.82 -6.75
CA ALA A 18 -11.18 1.76 -8.11
C ALA A 18 -10.06 1.53 -9.15
N VAL A 19 -8.92 2.23 -9.03
CA VAL A 19 -7.78 2.03 -9.93
C VAL A 19 -7.20 0.61 -9.79
N CYS A 20 -6.98 0.14 -8.58
CA CYS A 20 -6.39 -1.19 -8.35
C CYS A 20 -7.35 -2.34 -8.68
N HIS A 21 -8.66 -2.18 -8.46
CA HIS A 21 -9.65 -3.26 -8.57
C HIS A 21 -10.47 -3.22 -9.86
N ARG A 22 -10.87 -2.04 -10.36
CA ARG A 22 -11.68 -1.92 -11.58
C ARG A 22 -10.82 -1.97 -12.84
N TYR A 23 -9.65 -1.35 -12.80
CA TYR A 23 -8.74 -1.31 -13.95
C TYR A 23 -7.64 -2.38 -13.87
N TRP A 24 -7.59 -3.16 -12.77
CA TRP A 24 -6.59 -4.21 -12.54
C TRP A 24 -5.15 -3.72 -12.77
N ASP A 25 -4.91 -2.43 -12.53
CA ASP A 25 -3.63 -1.81 -12.81
C ASP A 25 -2.62 -2.22 -11.74
N ARG A 26 -1.89 -3.30 -12.03
CA ARG A 26 -0.83 -3.82 -11.18
C ARG A 26 0.29 -2.80 -10.97
N ARG A 27 0.57 -1.94 -11.95
CA ARG A 27 1.60 -0.90 -11.80
C ARG A 27 1.16 0.16 -10.80
N ALA A 28 -0.11 0.56 -10.83
CA ALA A 28 -0.67 1.47 -9.84
C ALA A 28 -0.66 0.84 -8.44
N ALA A 29 -0.98 -0.44 -8.34
CA ALA A 29 -0.92 -1.17 -7.08
C ALA A 29 0.51 -1.27 -6.51
N ASP A 30 1.50 -1.55 -7.36
CA ASP A 30 2.91 -1.57 -6.97
C ASP A 30 3.43 -0.20 -6.56
N ALA A 31 3.15 0.83 -7.37
CA ALA A 31 3.51 2.21 -7.07
C ALA A 31 2.93 2.67 -5.73
N ALA A 32 1.68 2.31 -5.44
CA ALA A 32 1.05 2.65 -4.16
C ALA A 32 1.56 1.81 -2.98
N ALA A 33 2.05 0.58 -3.21
CA ALA A 33 2.67 -0.26 -2.18
C ALA A 33 4.07 0.24 -1.79
N VAL A 34 4.86 0.71 -2.77
CA VAL A 34 6.21 1.27 -2.54
C VAL A 34 6.17 2.75 -2.14
N ALA A 35 5.05 3.43 -2.37
CA ALA A 35 4.87 4.82 -1.94
C ALA A 35 5.03 4.92 -0.42
N GLU A 36 5.89 5.86 0.00
CA GLU A 36 6.18 6.06 1.40
C GLU A 36 4.89 6.40 2.17
N GLY A 37 4.58 5.59 3.19
CA GLY A 37 3.38 5.78 4.00
C GLY A 37 2.07 5.30 3.37
N GLY A 38 2.05 4.69 2.18
CA GLY A 38 0.81 4.18 1.56
C GLY A 38 0.08 3.14 2.44
N ILE A 39 0.83 2.16 2.96
CA ILE A 39 0.30 1.15 3.90
C ILE A 39 -0.06 1.79 5.25
N THR A 40 0.80 2.67 5.77
CA THR A 40 0.60 3.34 7.06
C THR A 40 -0.67 4.20 7.04
N MET A 41 -0.95 4.90 5.94
CA MET A 41 -2.13 5.75 5.78
C MET A 41 -3.41 4.92 5.75
N LEU A 42 -3.40 3.74 5.11
CA LEU A 42 -4.53 2.80 5.13
C LEU A 42 -4.80 2.26 6.53
N LEU A 43 -3.75 1.88 7.26
CA LEU A 43 -3.89 1.43 8.65
C LEU A 43 -4.43 2.55 9.55
N LEU A 44 -3.88 3.76 9.41
CA LEU A 44 -4.34 4.93 10.14
C LEU A 44 -5.82 5.23 9.86
N LEU A 45 -6.25 5.15 8.60
CA LEU A 45 -7.64 5.34 8.20
C LEU A 45 -8.56 4.31 8.87
N MET A 46 -8.16 3.03 8.90
CA MET A 46 -8.93 1.98 9.57
C MET A 46 -9.07 2.22 11.08
N HIS A 47 -7.98 2.66 11.73
CA HIS A 47 -7.95 3.01 13.15
C HIS A 47 -8.71 4.31 13.46
N SER A 48 -8.80 5.22 12.49
CA SER A 48 -9.44 6.53 12.67
C SER A 48 -10.96 6.47 12.80
N GLY A 49 -11.59 5.30 12.65
CA GLY A 49 -13.06 5.13 12.72
C GLY A 49 -13.81 5.50 11.44
N CYS A 50 -13.21 5.26 10.28
CA CYS A 50 -13.82 5.47 8.96
C CYS A 50 -15.09 4.62 8.74
N SER A 51 -15.85 4.96 7.69
CA SER A 51 -17.03 4.19 7.27
C SER A 51 -16.70 2.72 7.00
N ALA A 52 -17.71 1.85 7.13
CA ALA A 52 -17.55 0.41 6.88
C ALA A 52 -17.10 0.13 5.44
N ALA A 53 -17.59 0.91 4.47
CA ALA A 53 -17.20 0.81 3.06
C ALA A 53 -15.72 1.17 2.85
N ALA A 54 -15.27 2.30 3.41
CA ALA A 54 -13.86 2.72 3.33
C ALA A 54 -12.93 1.69 3.98
N ARG A 55 -13.34 1.09 5.11
CA ARG A 55 -12.59 0.03 5.78
C ARG A 55 -12.45 -1.22 4.91
N GLN A 56 -13.51 -1.64 4.22
CA GLN A 56 -13.46 -2.79 3.31
C GLN A 56 -12.56 -2.54 2.10
N MET A 57 -12.62 -1.32 1.52
CA MET A 57 -11.74 -0.92 0.42
C MET A 57 -10.26 -0.90 0.85
N ALA A 58 -9.98 -0.35 2.03
CA ALA A 58 -8.63 -0.35 2.60
C ALA A 58 -8.11 -1.76 2.85
N LEU A 59 -8.93 -2.67 3.38
CA LEU A 59 -8.57 -4.08 3.57
C LEU A 59 -8.28 -4.80 2.24
N ALA A 60 -9.05 -4.52 1.20
CA ALA A 60 -8.81 -5.09 -0.13
C ALA A 60 -7.47 -4.62 -0.70
N LEU A 61 -7.15 -3.34 -0.58
CA LEU A 61 -5.86 -2.77 -0.98
C LEU A 61 -4.70 -3.39 -0.18
N LEU A 62 -4.83 -3.53 1.15
CA LEU A 62 -3.82 -4.19 1.98
C LEU A 62 -3.56 -5.64 1.57
N LYS A 63 -4.59 -6.38 1.13
CA LYS A 63 -4.41 -7.74 0.59
C LYS A 63 -3.62 -7.72 -0.71
N ILE A 64 -3.93 -6.81 -1.63
CA ILE A 64 -3.21 -6.64 -2.90
C ILE A 64 -1.74 -6.31 -2.62
N TYR A 65 -1.46 -5.34 -1.74
CA TYR A 65 -0.10 -4.95 -1.39
C TYR A 65 0.68 -6.06 -0.67
N ARG A 66 0.06 -6.83 0.24
CA ARG A 66 0.75 -7.96 0.91
C ARG A 66 1.07 -9.11 -0.03
N VAL A 67 0.18 -9.40 -0.98
CA VAL A 67 0.46 -10.39 -2.03
C VAL A 67 1.64 -9.92 -2.88
N ASN A 68 1.70 -8.62 -3.20
CA ASN A 68 2.78 -8.08 -4.01
C ASN A 68 4.11 -7.96 -3.26
N ALA A 69 4.11 -7.63 -1.97
CA ALA A 69 5.32 -7.61 -1.14
C ALA A 69 6.03 -8.97 -1.08
N LYS A 70 5.30 -10.08 -1.21
CA LYS A 70 5.89 -11.43 -1.31
C LYS A 70 6.51 -11.70 -2.69
N SER A 71 5.98 -11.11 -3.77
CA SER A 71 6.58 -11.19 -5.12
C SER A 71 7.69 -10.17 -5.36
N CYS A 72 7.71 -9.07 -4.61
CA CYS A 72 8.73 -8.00 -4.66
C CYS A 72 9.96 -8.29 -3.78
N LEU A 73 10.30 -9.57 -3.56
CA LEU A 73 11.65 -10.00 -3.15
C LEU A 73 12.70 -9.78 -4.25
N ALA A 74 12.31 -9.20 -5.40
CA ALA A 74 13.17 -8.91 -6.56
C ALA A 74 14.27 -7.86 -6.32
N GLY A 75 14.52 -7.47 -5.07
CA GLY A 75 15.54 -6.50 -4.71
C GLY A 75 16.40 -6.92 -3.51
N TYR A 76 16.56 -8.23 -3.23
CA TYR A 76 17.69 -8.65 -2.39
C TYR A 76 18.98 -8.42 -3.19
N ASP A 77 19.48 -7.18 -3.17
CA ASP A 77 20.85 -6.86 -3.53
C ASP A 77 21.74 -7.53 -2.49
N SER A 78 22.08 -8.80 -2.72
CA SER A 78 23.15 -9.48 -2.03
C SER A 78 24.44 -8.74 -2.33
N LYS A 79 24.74 -7.69 -1.56
CA LYS A 79 26.14 -7.30 -1.35
C LYS A 79 26.79 -8.43 -0.56
N THR A 80 27.20 -9.46 -1.29
CA THR A 80 28.09 -10.50 -0.79
C THR A 80 29.40 -9.80 -0.46
N THR A 81 29.56 -9.40 0.80
CA THR A 81 30.86 -9.03 1.31
C THR A 81 31.65 -10.33 1.40
N HIS A 82 32.49 -10.57 0.40
CA HIS A 82 33.43 -11.69 0.41
C HIS A 82 34.45 -11.46 1.53
N ILE A 83 34.17 -11.98 2.72
CA ILE A 83 35.10 -11.96 3.84
C ILE A 83 36.12 -13.06 3.56
N MET A 84 37.33 -12.68 3.13
CA MET A 84 38.45 -13.62 3.06
C MET A 84 39.02 -13.83 4.47
N PRO A 85 39.27 -15.09 4.88
CA PRO A 85 39.98 -15.35 6.13
C PRO A 85 41.46 -15.00 5.98
N PHE A 86 42.00 -14.36 7.03
CA PHE A 86 43.44 -14.13 7.22
C PHE A 86 44.16 -15.43 7.56
#